data_AF-A0A9X1HG76-F1
#
_entry.id   AF-A0A9X1HG76-F1
#
_cell.length_a   1.000
_cell.length_b   1.000
_cell.length_c   1.000
_cell.angle_alpha   90.00
_cell.angle_beta   90.00
_cell.angle_gamma   90.00
#
_symmetry.space_group_name_H-M   'P 1'
#
loop_
_entity.id
_entity.type
_entity.pdbx_description
1 polymer ?
#
loop_
_entity_poly.entity_id
_entity_poly.type
_entity_poly.pdbx_seq_one_letter_code
_entity_poly.pdbx_strand_id
1 'polypeptide(L)'
;MKKPLLLLLPLLIFLFSSNLLFAQSLPIAIDGEFDDWENATLLFEIDPIAPVPDGIHVQRIWGANDDRFMFLKIEVDSEITLLENNPLVLLIDSDNDTSTGYDPGSTGAELRWVFGNRKGTFHTSSATHAIQYPHIRLRTAPTVTSNIFEIAIGRDTHPNGYTPSFQADTAIIHFRGDGESHAAGAYTFDPDPVPSPEPIPLGRFDDSDLRVLAFNAWNDKLFDEQFTDEYKRILEALNPDIIAFQEIWDHNAAQTAQRVEALLSSGDDTQWQAVKHDRGNVTVSKYPVQDSWHILVGEQQSDGHRLTATLIDLQEAYNTNLLLVNVHLRCCSGGEN
;
A
#
# COMPACT_ATOMS: atom_id res chain seq x y z
N MET A 1 8.04 3.58 86.07
CA MET A 1 9.06 3.76 85.01
C MET A 1 8.53 3.17 83.71
N LYS A 2 8.79 3.85 82.60
CA LYS A 2 8.05 3.82 81.32
C LYS A 2 8.20 2.50 80.55
N LYS A 3 7.10 2.05 79.92
CA LYS A 3 7.08 0.97 78.91
C LYS A 3 7.85 1.41 77.65
N PRO A 4 8.61 0.53 76.97
CA PRO A 4 9.06 0.84 75.62
C PRO A 4 7.92 0.56 74.63
N LEU A 5 7.58 1.59 73.87
CA LEU A 5 6.69 1.55 72.72
C LEU A 5 7.52 1.03 71.54
N LEU A 6 7.24 -0.19 71.06
CA LEU A 6 7.82 -0.72 69.83
C LEU A 6 7.05 -0.09 68.66
N LEU A 7 7.73 0.74 67.86
CA LEU A 7 7.17 1.39 66.68
C LEU A 7 8.05 1.03 65.46
N LEU A 8 7.37 0.87 64.31
CA LEU A 8 7.88 0.81 62.92
C LEU A 8 8.44 -0.55 62.45
N LEU A 9 8.17 -1.04 61.24
CA LEU A 9 7.66 -0.43 59.99
C LEU A 9 7.09 -1.57 59.10
N PRO A 10 5.97 -1.42 58.37
CA PRO A 10 5.65 -2.36 57.30
C PRO A 10 6.58 -2.07 56.11
N LEU A 11 7.43 -3.04 55.76
CA LEU A 11 8.24 -3.02 54.56
C LEU A 11 7.30 -3.16 53.35
N LEU A 12 6.97 -2.03 52.71
CA LEU A 12 6.20 -2.02 51.48
C LEU A 12 7.15 -2.42 50.34
N ILE A 13 7.14 -3.70 49.98
CA ILE A 13 7.84 -4.22 48.80
C ILE A 13 7.05 -3.73 47.58
N PHE A 14 7.49 -2.64 46.96
CA PHE A 14 7.09 -2.31 45.59
C PHE A 14 7.74 -3.34 44.66
N LEU A 15 6.97 -4.37 44.30
CA LEU A 15 7.27 -5.22 43.14
C LEU A 15 7.12 -4.33 41.91
N PHE A 16 8.23 -3.75 41.45
CA PHE A 16 8.35 -3.32 40.06
C PHE A 16 8.33 -4.59 39.21
N SER A 17 7.15 -5.02 38.79
CA SER A 17 7.00 -5.91 37.66
C SER A 17 7.49 -5.15 36.44
N SER A 18 8.76 -5.33 36.10
CA SER A 18 9.25 -5.05 34.74
C SER A 18 8.46 -5.95 33.81
N ASN A 19 7.39 -5.40 33.23
CA ASN A 19 6.70 -6.01 32.10
C ASN A 19 7.75 -6.16 31.01
N LEU A 20 8.24 -7.38 30.82
CA LEU A 20 8.85 -7.76 29.55
C LEU A 20 7.69 -7.67 28.56
N LEU A 21 7.57 -6.53 27.88
CA LEU A 21 6.71 -6.40 26.72
C LEU A 21 7.32 -7.32 25.66
N PHE A 22 6.78 -8.53 25.57
CA PHE A 22 7.01 -9.35 24.40
C PHE A 22 6.39 -8.63 23.20
N ALA A 23 7.00 -8.80 22.04
CA ALA A 23 6.36 -8.42 20.80
C ALA A 23 4.97 -9.05 20.72
N GLN A 24 4.04 -8.33 20.10
CA GLN A 24 2.66 -8.76 20.07
C GLN A 24 2.21 -9.02 18.64
N SER A 25 1.72 -10.22 18.41
CA SER A 25 0.96 -10.59 17.25
C SER A 25 -0.38 -9.84 17.23
N LEU A 26 -0.64 -9.03 16.19
CA LEU A 26 -1.83 -8.16 16.11
C LEU A 26 -2.50 -8.22 14.72
N PRO A 27 -3.85 -8.12 14.65
CA PRO A 27 -4.61 -8.11 13.39
C PRO A 27 -4.58 -6.75 12.70
N ILE A 28 -3.37 -6.29 12.35
CA ILE A 28 -3.17 -4.96 11.75
C ILE A 28 -3.71 -4.91 10.31
N ALA A 29 -4.51 -3.90 10.00
CA ALA A 29 -4.96 -3.57 8.66
C ALA A 29 -4.26 -2.31 8.14
N ILE A 30 -3.66 -2.39 6.94
CA ILE A 30 -3.05 -1.19 6.31
C ILE A 30 -4.15 -0.40 5.58
N ASP A 31 -4.84 0.49 6.29
CA ASP A 31 -5.97 1.29 5.81
C ASP A 31 -5.91 2.79 6.17
N GLY A 32 -4.91 3.22 6.96
CA GLY A 32 -4.72 4.60 7.39
C GLY A 32 -5.41 4.96 8.70
N GLU A 33 -6.14 4.03 9.32
CA GLU A 33 -6.64 4.13 10.69
C GLU A 33 -5.66 3.45 11.65
N PHE A 34 -5.70 3.79 12.96
CA PHE A 34 -4.65 3.36 13.89
C PHE A 34 -5.16 2.71 15.19
N ASP A 35 -6.45 2.40 15.26
CA ASP A 35 -7.07 1.86 16.48
C ASP A 35 -6.54 0.45 16.84
N ASP A 36 -6.20 -0.35 15.83
CA ASP A 36 -5.62 -1.70 15.97
C ASP A 36 -4.17 -1.70 16.49
N TRP A 37 -3.52 -0.54 16.60
CA TRP A 37 -2.16 -0.38 17.13
C TRP A 37 -2.09 -0.20 18.66
N GLU A 38 -3.21 -0.19 19.39
CA GLU A 38 -3.26 0.15 20.83
C GLU A 38 -2.27 -0.66 21.70
N ASN A 39 -1.94 -1.90 21.29
CA ASN A 39 -1.03 -2.78 22.02
C ASN A 39 0.27 -3.13 21.26
N ALA A 40 0.58 -2.39 20.19
CA ALA A 40 1.81 -2.63 19.45
C ALA A 40 3.06 -2.30 20.29
N THR A 41 4.15 -3.00 20.02
CA THR A 41 5.39 -2.84 20.81
C THR A 41 6.11 -1.57 20.40
N LEU A 42 6.32 -0.63 21.33
CA LEU A 42 7.16 0.54 21.10
C LEU A 42 8.63 0.11 20.99
N LEU A 43 9.24 0.27 19.82
CA LEU A 43 10.62 -0.11 19.53
C LEU A 43 11.60 1.04 19.72
N PHE A 44 11.14 2.26 19.47
CA PHE A 44 11.94 3.47 19.54
C PHE A 44 11.05 4.67 19.83
N GLU A 45 11.54 5.59 20.66
CA GLU A 45 10.98 6.91 20.90
C GLU A 45 12.15 7.89 21.14
N ILE A 46 12.12 9.04 20.47
CA ILE A 46 13.11 10.09 20.69
C ILE A 46 12.88 10.75 22.07
N ASP A 47 13.97 11.11 22.75
CA ASP A 47 13.86 12.02 23.90
C ASP A 47 13.38 13.40 23.38
N PRO A 48 12.23 13.93 23.87
CA PRO A 48 11.65 15.19 23.39
C PRO A 48 12.56 16.42 23.62
N ILE A 49 13.67 16.29 24.35
CA ILE A 49 14.64 17.36 24.63
C ILE A 49 15.88 17.24 23.73
N ALA A 50 16.01 16.18 22.94
CA ALA A 50 17.13 16.03 22.00
C ALA A 50 17.09 17.13 20.92
N PRO A 51 18.25 17.66 20.47
CA PRO A 51 18.29 18.56 19.33
C PRO A 51 17.67 17.88 18.12
N VAL A 52 16.71 18.53 17.47
CA VAL A 52 16.15 18.09 16.20
C VAL A 52 17.15 18.52 15.10
N PRO A 53 17.79 17.58 14.39
CA PRO A 53 18.63 17.92 13.24
C PRO A 53 17.80 18.51 12.09
N ASP A 54 18.44 18.86 10.98
CA ASP A 54 17.72 19.26 9.77
C ASP A 54 17.19 18.04 9.02
N GLY A 55 15.91 18.08 8.60
CA GLY A 55 15.26 17.12 7.69
C GLY A 55 14.15 16.28 8.33
N ILE A 56 13.86 15.10 7.79
CA ILE A 56 12.79 14.22 8.31
C ILE A 56 13.34 13.37 9.47
N HIS A 57 12.67 13.42 10.60
CA HIS A 57 13.02 12.65 11.79
C HIS A 57 11.92 11.69 12.19
N VAL A 58 12.26 10.41 12.31
CA VAL A 58 11.36 9.42 12.92
C VAL A 58 11.41 9.61 14.44
N GLN A 59 10.27 10.01 15.00
CA GLN A 59 10.10 10.26 16.42
C GLN A 59 9.79 8.97 17.17
N ARG A 60 8.95 8.10 16.59
CA ARG A 60 8.50 6.87 17.22
C ARG A 60 8.39 5.74 16.21
N ILE A 61 8.68 4.53 16.67
CA ILE A 61 8.51 3.29 15.91
C ILE A 61 7.76 2.30 16.81
N TRP A 62 6.67 1.75 16.28
CA TRP A 62 6.02 0.57 16.85
C TRP A 62 6.15 -0.62 15.91
N GLY A 63 6.25 -1.81 16.48
CA GLY A 63 6.30 -3.08 15.77
C GLY A 63 5.18 -4.02 16.20
N ALA A 64 4.64 -4.75 15.23
CA ALA A 64 3.75 -5.88 15.41
C ALA A 64 3.99 -6.90 14.29
N ASN A 65 3.41 -8.09 14.39
CA ASN A 65 3.42 -9.05 13.28
C ASN A 65 2.12 -9.86 13.23
N ASP A 66 1.90 -10.53 12.10
CA ASP A 66 1.01 -11.68 11.99
C ASP A 66 1.79 -12.83 11.31
N ASP A 67 1.10 -13.88 10.88
CA ASP A 67 1.70 -15.01 10.16
C ASP A 67 2.29 -14.65 8.79
N ARG A 68 1.94 -13.47 8.24
CA ARG A 68 2.22 -13.06 6.86
C ARG A 68 3.13 -11.85 6.74
N PHE A 69 3.10 -10.95 7.71
CA PHE A 69 3.71 -9.63 7.64
C PHE A 69 4.36 -9.23 8.96
N MET A 70 5.44 -8.47 8.83
CA MET A 70 5.90 -7.55 9.85
C MET A 70 5.22 -6.21 9.61
N PHE A 71 4.67 -5.62 10.67
CA PHE A 71 4.04 -4.32 10.65
C PHE A 71 4.91 -3.32 11.41
N LEU A 72 5.05 -2.13 10.83
CA LEU A 72 5.69 -0.98 11.45
C LEU A 72 4.73 0.19 11.41
N LYS A 73 4.55 0.87 12.55
CA LYS A 73 3.97 2.21 12.60
C LYS A 73 5.09 3.18 12.92
N ILE A 74 5.18 4.24 12.14
CA ILE A 74 6.14 5.30 12.37
C ILE A 74 5.42 6.62 12.55
N GLU A 75 5.97 7.46 13.42
CA GLU A 75 5.64 8.86 13.48
C GLU A 75 6.87 9.67 13.13
N VAL A 76 6.69 10.61 12.23
CA VAL A 76 7.71 11.56 11.80
C VAL A 76 7.34 12.96 12.30
N ASP A 77 8.35 13.82 12.38
CA ASP A 77 8.26 15.18 12.91
C ASP A 77 7.58 16.21 11.99
N SER A 78 7.26 15.81 10.77
CA SER A 78 6.67 16.67 9.74
C SER A 78 5.68 15.90 8.87
N GLU A 79 4.68 16.60 8.33
CA GLU A 79 3.78 16.02 7.34
C GLU A 79 4.51 15.86 6.00
N ILE A 80 4.54 14.65 5.47
CA ILE A 80 5.26 14.29 4.24
C ILE A 80 4.40 13.42 3.33
N THR A 81 4.73 13.37 2.04
CA THR A 81 4.26 12.27 1.16
C THR A 81 5.23 11.12 1.29
N LEU A 82 4.86 10.03 1.97
CA LEU A 82 5.80 8.92 2.21
C LEU A 82 6.37 8.34 0.91
N LEU A 83 5.59 8.25 -0.16
CA LEU A 83 6.03 7.60 -1.40
C LEU A 83 6.64 8.55 -2.44
N GLU A 84 6.87 9.83 -2.12
CA GLU A 84 7.45 10.82 -3.05
C GLU A 84 8.33 11.84 -2.34
N ASN A 85 9.39 12.31 -3.01
CA ASN A 85 10.16 13.51 -2.62
C ASN A 85 10.67 13.55 -1.18
N ASN A 86 10.93 12.40 -0.57
CA ASN A 86 11.51 12.29 0.76
C ASN A 86 12.75 11.37 0.79
N PRO A 87 13.70 11.65 1.69
CA PRO A 87 14.92 10.87 1.86
C PRO A 87 14.77 9.69 2.83
N LEU A 88 13.56 9.42 3.35
CA LEU A 88 13.36 8.39 4.37
C LEU A 88 13.76 7.01 3.84
N VAL A 89 14.63 6.33 4.58
CA VAL A 89 15.13 4.99 4.28
C VAL A 89 14.79 4.05 5.42
N LEU A 90 14.13 2.94 5.10
CA LEU A 90 14.03 1.78 5.98
C LEU A 90 15.20 0.83 5.71
N LEU A 91 15.86 0.39 6.76
CA LEU A 91 16.88 -0.67 6.75
C LEU A 91 16.45 -1.76 7.74
N ILE A 92 16.55 -3.01 7.34
CA ILE A 92 16.29 -4.16 8.22
C ILE A 92 17.51 -5.08 8.18
N ASP A 93 18.18 -5.19 9.32
CA ASP A 93 19.07 -6.30 9.64
C ASP A 93 18.19 -7.48 10.06
N SER A 94 18.24 -8.55 9.27
CA SER A 94 17.30 -9.67 9.39
C SER A 94 17.97 -10.98 9.75
N ASP A 95 19.30 -11.00 9.89
CA ASP A 95 20.10 -12.12 10.37
C ASP A 95 20.82 -11.84 11.70
N ASN A 96 20.76 -10.61 12.20
CA ASN A 96 21.46 -10.07 13.38
C ASN A 96 22.99 -10.12 13.26
N ASP A 97 23.53 -10.08 12.04
CA ASP A 97 24.95 -9.94 11.78
C ASP A 97 25.26 -8.57 11.21
N THR A 98 25.59 -7.63 12.10
CA THR A 98 26.02 -6.28 11.71
C THR A 98 27.22 -6.25 10.76
N SER A 99 27.97 -7.36 10.58
CA SER A 99 29.10 -7.45 9.66
C SER A 99 28.73 -7.79 8.21
N THR A 100 27.48 -8.17 7.94
CA THR A 100 26.95 -8.47 6.60
C THR A 100 26.09 -7.32 6.07
N GLY A 101 25.26 -7.59 5.04
CA GLY A 101 24.29 -6.63 4.53
C GLY A 101 24.84 -5.29 4.00
N TYR A 102 23.97 -4.29 4.05
CA TYR A 102 24.28 -2.89 3.75
C TYR A 102 24.85 -2.18 4.97
N ASP A 103 25.89 -1.37 4.74
CA ASP A 103 26.60 -0.59 5.76
C ASP A 103 27.15 -1.48 6.91
N PRO A 104 28.03 -2.44 6.57
CA PRO A 104 28.59 -3.39 7.52
C PRO A 104 29.43 -2.68 8.59
N GLY A 105 29.26 -3.11 9.84
CA GLY A 105 29.80 -2.47 11.04
C GLY A 105 28.91 -1.35 11.60
N SER A 106 27.84 -0.98 10.88
CA SER A 106 26.81 -0.05 11.36
C SER A 106 25.44 -0.73 11.43
N THR A 107 24.71 -0.83 10.32
CA THR A 107 23.38 -1.45 10.30
C THR A 107 23.43 -2.93 9.93
N GLY A 108 24.33 -3.33 9.05
CA GLY A 108 24.37 -4.69 8.51
C GLY A 108 23.05 -5.15 7.89
N ALA A 109 22.36 -4.28 7.15
CA ALA A 109 20.97 -4.53 6.77
C ALA A 109 20.84 -5.33 5.46
N GLU A 110 20.15 -6.47 5.49
CA GLU A 110 19.81 -7.26 4.30
C GLU A 110 18.80 -6.51 3.43
N LEU A 111 17.82 -5.83 4.02
CA LEU A 111 16.82 -5.05 3.29
C LEU A 111 17.10 -3.56 3.41
N ARG A 112 17.11 -2.86 2.28
CA ARG A 112 17.11 -1.40 2.21
C ARG A 112 15.98 -0.91 1.31
N TRP A 113 15.15 0.00 1.80
CA TRP A 113 14.06 0.61 1.04
C TRP A 113 14.08 2.12 1.15
N VAL A 114 14.06 2.83 0.01
CA VAL A 114 13.99 4.30 -0.04
C VAL A 114 12.59 4.70 -0.46
N PHE A 115 11.79 5.25 0.46
CA PHE A 115 10.36 5.46 0.23
C PHE A 115 10.09 6.50 -0.86
N GLY A 116 10.69 7.69 -0.78
CA GLY A 116 10.49 8.75 -1.78
C GLY A 116 10.95 8.39 -3.19
N ASN A 117 11.79 7.36 -3.35
CA ASN A 117 12.24 6.84 -4.65
C ASN A 117 11.56 5.53 -5.06
N ARG A 118 10.71 4.96 -4.20
CA ARG A 118 9.95 3.72 -4.46
C ARG A 118 10.82 2.54 -4.92
N LYS A 119 12.04 2.45 -4.37
CA LYS A 119 13.04 1.46 -4.78
C LYS A 119 13.78 0.93 -3.58
N GLY A 120 14.14 -0.34 -3.64
CA GLY A 120 14.96 -0.96 -2.61
C GLY A 120 16.12 -1.78 -3.18
N THR A 121 16.96 -2.23 -2.27
CA THR A 121 17.98 -3.24 -2.51
C THR A 121 17.89 -4.34 -1.47
N PHE A 122 18.17 -5.56 -1.89
CA PHE A 122 18.32 -6.72 -1.02
C PHE A 122 19.76 -7.23 -1.11
N HIS A 123 20.41 -7.33 0.04
CA HIS A 123 21.82 -7.67 0.19
C HIS A 123 21.92 -9.12 0.67
N THR A 124 22.73 -9.90 -0.03
CA THR A 124 23.13 -11.25 0.38
C THR A 124 24.65 -11.28 0.51
N SER A 125 25.19 -12.35 1.09
CA SER A 125 26.64 -12.57 1.18
C SER A 125 27.37 -12.54 -0.17
N SER A 126 26.67 -12.76 -1.28
CA SER A 126 27.27 -12.89 -2.62
C SER A 126 26.94 -11.75 -3.59
N ALA A 127 25.84 -11.02 -3.38
CA ALA A 127 25.35 -10.02 -4.32
C ALA A 127 24.36 -9.04 -3.70
N THR A 128 24.16 -7.91 -4.39
CA THR A 128 23.07 -6.95 -4.16
C THR A 128 22.06 -7.03 -5.30
N HIS A 129 20.77 -7.09 -4.96
CA HIS A 129 19.67 -7.19 -5.90
C HIS A 129 18.77 -5.97 -5.79
N ALA A 130 18.40 -5.36 -6.92
CA ALA A 130 17.38 -4.32 -6.93
C ALA A 130 16.00 -4.95 -6.69
N ILE A 131 15.19 -4.32 -5.84
CA ILE A 131 13.85 -4.82 -5.48
C ILE A 131 12.77 -3.75 -5.64
N GLN A 132 11.54 -4.23 -5.88
CA GLN A 132 10.33 -3.42 -6.03
C GLN A 132 9.27 -3.90 -5.02
N TYR A 133 8.15 -3.17 -4.91
CA TYR A 133 7.05 -3.47 -3.98
C TYR A 133 6.66 -4.96 -3.92
N PRO A 134 6.47 -5.67 -5.06
CA PRO A 134 6.01 -7.06 -5.02
C PRO A 134 7.02 -8.02 -4.40
N HIS A 135 8.32 -7.74 -4.52
CA HIS A 135 9.39 -8.62 -4.01
C HIS A 135 9.39 -8.73 -2.48
N ILE A 136 8.83 -7.73 -1.79
CA ILE A 136 8.72 -7.69 -0.32
C ILE A 136 7.28 -7.52 0.16
N ARG A 137 6.31 -7.63 -0.74
CA ARG A 137 4.88 -7.41 -0.48
C ARG A 137 4.60 -6.09 0.28
N LEU A 138 5.37 -5.04 -0.02
CA LEU A 138 5.32 -3.76 0.72
C LEU A 138 3.94 -3.12 0.57
N ARG A 139 3.34 -2.71 1.69
CA ARG A 139 2.11 -1.92 1.77
C ARG A 139 2.34 -0.74 2.69
N THR A 140 1.74 0.40 2.37
CA THR A 140 1.86 1.62 3.19
C THR A 140 0.56 2.41 3.18
N ALA A 141 0.21 3.02 4.31
CA ALA A 141 -0.85 4.01 4.41
C ALA A 141 -0.52 5.06 5.49
N PRO A 142 -1.13 6.27 5.44
CA PRO A 142 -1.89 6.84 4.33
C PRO A 142 -1.03 7.07 3.07
N THR A 143 -1.66 7.22 1.90
CA THR A 143 -0.94 7.26 0.60
C THR A 143 -0.67 8.66 0.05
N VAL A 144 -1.29 9.71 0.61
CA VAL A 144 -1.15 11.11 0.13
C VAL A 144 -0.14 11.87 0.98
N THR A 145 -0.53 12.27 2.19
CA THR A 145 0.34 12.91 3.18
C THR A 145 -0.07 12.47 4.58
N SER A 146 0.90 12.43 5.50
CA SER A 146 0.67 12.23 6.93
C SER A 146 1.97 12.55 7.68
N ASN A 147 1.90 12.65 9.00
CA ASN A 147 3.05 12.53 9.89
C ASN A 147 3.08 11.18 10.61
N ILE A 148 2.06 10.34 10.44
CA ILE A 148 1.98 8.97 10.98
C ILE A 148 1.70 8.02 9.83
N PHE A 149 2.52 6.97 9.72
CA PHE A 149 2.39 5.96 8.68
C PHE A 149 2.41 4.57 9.26
N GLU A 150 1.78 3.66 8.56
CA GLU A 150 1.88 2.23 8.76
C GLU A 150 2.45 1.55 7.52
N ILE A 151 3.23 0.51 7.75
CA ILE A 151 4.05 -0.16 6.77
C ILE A 151 3.96 -1.66 7.03
N ALA A 152 3.64 -2.45 6.02
CA ALA A 152 3.67 -3.92 6.11
C ALA A 152 4.70 -4.51 5.14
N ILE A 153 5.47 -5.49 5.60
CA ILE A 153 6.53 -6.18 4.84
C ILE A 153 6.33 -7.68 4.99
N GLY A 154 6.27 -8.41 3.87
CA GLY A 154 5.95 -9.84 3.89
C GLY A 154 7.07 -10.67 4.52
N ARG A 155 6.72 -11.52 5.49
CA ARG A 155 7.67 -12.38 6.22
C ARG A 155 8.14 -13.59 5.42
N ASP A 156 7.30 -14.08 4.51
CA ASP A 156 7.55 -15.25 3.65
C ASP A 156 8.21 -14.88 2.31
N THR A 157 8.70 -13.64 2.19
CA THR A 157 9.20 -13.11 0.93
C THR A 157 10.64 -13.54 0.65
N HIS A 158 10.94 -13.73 -0.62
CA HIS A 158 12.28 -14.06 -1.11
C HIS A 158 12.68 -13.01 -2.14
N PRO A 159 13.30 -11.89 -1.74
CA PRO A 159 13.41 -10.72 -2.62
C PRO A 159 14.29 -10.95 -3.87
N ASN A 160 15.21 -11.92 -3.80
CA ASN A 160 16.01 -12.41 -4.94
C ASN A 160 15.48 -13.72 -5.55
N GLY A 161 14.32 -14.22 -5.08
CA GLY A 161 13.72 -15.50 -5.46
C GLY A 161 14.21 -16.74 -4.71
N TYR A 162 15.20 -16.62 -3.82
CA TYR A 162 15.84 -17.76 -3.15
C TYR A 162 16.12 -17.58 -1.66
N THR A 163 16.56 -16.41 -1.25
CA THR A 163 16.95 -16.09 0.13
C THR A 163 15.77 -15.42 0.84
N PRO A 164 15.33 -15.90 2.01
CA PRO A 164 14.28 -15.27 2.81
C PRO A 164 14.63 -13.83 3.19
N SER A 165 13.62 -12.96 3.26
CA SER A 165 13.79 -11.57 3.72
C SER A 165 14.08 -11.47 5.22
N PHE A 166 13.62 -12.43 6.02
CA PHE A 166 13.92 -12.58 7.44
C PHE A 166 14.58 -13.94 7.71
N GLN A 167 15.78 -13.92 8.30
CA GLN A 167 16.61 -15.11 8.50
C GLN A 167 16.73 -15.51 9.99
N ALA A 168 16.25 -14.67 10.89
CA ALA A 168 16.19 -14.90 12.33
C ALA A 168 14.80 -14.58 12.90
N ASP A 169 14.56 -15.05 14.14
CA ASP A 169 13.35 -14.71 14.90
C ASP A 169 13.38 -13.28 15.47
N THR A 170 14.47 -12.54 15.22
CA THR A 170 14.62 -11.13 15.55
C THR A 170 15.09 -10.35 14.34
N ALA A 171 14.76 -9.07 14.31
CA ALA A 171 15.25 -8.12 13.31
C ALA A 171 15.58 -6.78 13.98
N ILE A 172 16.60 -6.09 13.48
CA ILE A 172 16.88 -4.71 13.89
C ILE A 172 16.35 -3.79 12.80
N ILE A 173 15.40 -2.94 13.21
CA ILE A 173 14.73 -1.99 12.34
C ILE A 173 15.40 -0.65 12.48
N HIS A 174 15.88 -0.11 11.37
CA HIS A 174 16.41 1.24 11.33
C HIS A 174 15.64 2.11 10.35
N PHE A 175 15.39 3.34 10.77
CA PHE A 175 15.00 4.41 9.86
C PHE A 175 16.10 5.45 9.81
N ARG A 176 16.47 5.86 8.59
CA ARG A 176 17.36 6.99 8.34
C ARG A 176 16.61 8.07 7.59
N GLY A 177 16.69 9.30 8.09
CA GLY A 177 16.21 10.50 7.41
C GLY A 177 17.35 11.23 6.71
N ASP A 178 17.27 12.56 6.68
CA ASP A 178 18.41 13.40 6.27
C ASP A 178 19.47 13.51 7.38
N GLY A 179 20.69 13.88 6.96
CA GLY A 179 21.79 14.16 7.88
C GLY A 179 22.13 12.97 8.77
N GLU A 180 22.20 13.23 10.08
CA GLU A 180 22.51 12.23 11.12
C GLU A 180 21.25 11.57 11.72
N SER A 181 20.07 11.77 11.11
CA SER A 181 18.80 11.20 11.56
C SER A 181 18.85 9.67 11.50
N HIS A 182 18.86 9.02 12.67
CA HIS A 182 18.86 7.56 12.78
C HIS A 182 18.01 7.12 13.98
N ALA A 183 16.93 6.40 13.69
CA ALA A 183 16.10 5.73 14.67
C ALA A 183 16.29 4.21 14.53
N ALA A 184 16.39 3.49 15.65
CA ALA A 184 16.63 2.06 15.62
C ALA A 184 15.93 1.34 16.78
N GLY A 185 15.39 0.15 16.51
CA GLY A 185 14.79 -0.71 17.54
C GLY A 185 14.82 -2.17 17.13
N ALA A 186 15.05 -3.06 18.11
CA ALA A 186 15.01 -4.49 17.88
C ALA A 186 13.58 -5.01 18.02
N TYR A 187 13.16 -5.87 17.09
CA TYR A 187 11.89 -6.58 17.13
C TYR A 187 12.15 -8.08 17.25
N THR A 188 11.38 -8.77 18.09
CA THR A 188 11.35 -10.24 18.15
C THR A 188 10.01 -10.69 17.59
N PHE A 189 9.96 -11.67 16.70
CA PHE A 189 8.68 -12.11 16.16
C PHE A 189 7.88 -12.89 17.20
N ASP A 190 6.63 -12.50 17.37
CA ASP A 190 5.65 -13.26 18.15
C ASP A 190 5.11 -14.41 17.29
N PRO A 191 5.26 -15.68 17.70
CA PRO A 191 4.74 -16.82 16.95
C PRO A 191 3.23 -17.02 17.17
N ASP A 192 2.59 -16.30 18.09
CA ASP A 192 1.18 -16.49 18.40
C ASP A 192 0.32 -16.18 17.15
N PRO A 193 -0.64 -17.05 16.81
CA PRO A 193 -1.45 -16.88 15.63
C PRO A 193 -2.43 -15.72 15.79
N VAL A 194 -2.46 -14.86 14.79
CA VAL A 194 -3.48 -13.82 14.64
C VAL A 194 -4.64 -14.39 13.82
N PRO A 195 -5.91 -14.19 14.24
CA PRO A 195 -7.05 -14.54 13.39
C PRO A 195 -6.92 -13.86 12.02
N SER A 196 -7.05 -14.63 10.95
CA SER A 196 -7.08 -14.03 9.61
C SER A 196 -8.27 -13.07 9.50
N PRO A 197 -8.12 -11.94 8.78
CA PRO A 197 -9.24 -11.05 8.52
C PRO A 197 -10.33 -11.80 7.77
N GLU A 198 -11.58 -11.50 8.10
CA GLU A 198 -12.73 -12.04 7.38
C GLU A 198 -12.66 -11.59 5.92
N PRO A 199 -12.67 -12.53 4.94
CA PRO A 199 -12.60 -12.18 3.54
C PRO A 199 -13.79 -11.30 3.13
N ILE A 200 -13.52 -10.19 2.45
CA ILE A 200 -14.56 -9.38 1.83
C ILE A 200 -15.03 -10.11 0.56
N PRO A 201 -16.30 -10.52 0.46
CA PRO A 201 -16.80 -11.21 -0.74
C PRO A 201 -16.79 -10.27 -1.94
N LEU A 202 -16.38 -10.78 -3.11
CA LEU A 202 -16.45 -10.05 -4.38
C LEU A 202 -17.85 -10.06 -5.03
N GLY A 203 -18.77 -10.85 -4.48
CA GLY A 203 -20.16 -10.90 -4.90
C GLY A 203 -20.85 -9.54 -4.77
N ARG A 204 -21.97 -9.35 -5.46
CA ARG A 204 -22.82 -8.18 -5.20
C ARG A 204 -23.48 -8.34 -3.83
N PHE A 205 -23.79 -7.23 -3.16
CA PHE A 205 -24.58 -7.28 -1.94
C PHE A 205 -26.05 -7.58 -2.28
N ASP A 206 -26.54 -7.00 -3.38
CA ASP A 206 -27.84 -7.28 -3.99
C ASP A 206 -27.70 -7.51 -5.51
N ASP A 207 -28.51 -8.40 -6.09
CA ASP A 207 -28.47 -8.69 -7.53
C ASP A 207 -28.83 -7.47 -8.39
N SER A 208 -29.53 -6.49 -7.82
CA SER A 208 -29.85 -5.21 -8.45
C SER A 208 -28.76 -4.15 -8.32
N ASP A 209 -27.62 -4.43 -7.67
CA ASP A 209 -26.54 -3.45 -7.56
C ASP A 209 -25.84 -3.23 -8.91
N LEU A 210 -25.72 -1.96 -9.30
CA LEU A 210 -24.91 -1.54 -10.45
C LEU A 210 -23.42 -1.63 -10.11
N ARG A 211 -22.65 -2.38 -10.92
CA ARG A 211 -21.20 -2.50 -10.74
C ARG A 211 -20.42 -1.70 -11.77
N VAL A 212 -19.74 -0.65 -11.30
CA VAL A 212 -18.84 0.19 -12.11
C VAL A 212 -17.39 -0.13 -11.76
N LEU A 213 -16.58 -0.45 -12.77
CA LEU A 213 -15.16 -0.76 -12.63
C LEU A 213 -14.30 0.35 -13.23
N ALA A 214 -13.38 0.95 -12.46
CA ALA A 214 -12.30 1.75 -13.00
C ALA A 214 -11.05 0.87 -13.13
N PHE A 215 -10.47 0.77 -14.33
CA PHE A 215 -9.37 -0.17 -14.59
C PHE A 215 -8.34 0.40 -15.55
N ASN A 216 -7.16 0.77 -15.03
CA ASN A 216 -6.02 1.08 -15.88
C ASN A 216 -5.51 -0.22 -16.51
N ALA A 217 -5.58 -0.29 -17.84
CA ALA A 217 -5.24 -1.47 -18.64
C ALA A 217 -3.75 -1.61 -18.93
N TRP A 218 -2.90 -0.83 -18.26
CA TRP A 218 -1.43 -0.87 -18.35
C TRP A 218 -0.94 -0.81 -19.80
N ASN A 219 -1.04 0.34 -20.44
CA ASN A 219 -0.52 0.60 -21.78
C ASN A 219 -0.93 -0.47 -22.83
N ASP A 220 -2.23 -0.57 -23.10
CA ASP A 220 -2.87 -1.50 -24.04
C ASP A 220 -2.69 -2.99 -23.73
N LYS A 221 -2.21 -3.38 -22.55
CA LYS A 221 -2.01 -4.81 -22.20
C LYS A 221 -3.31 -5.62 -22.19
N LEU A 222 -4.48 -4.99 -22.11
CA LEU A 222 -5.77 -5.65 -22.36
C LEU A 222 -5.81 -6.39 -23.71
N PHE A 223 -5.11 -5.89 -24.73
CA PHE A 223 -5.07 -6.46 -26.09
C PHE A 223 -3.89 -7.38 -26.34
N ASP A 224 -2.96 -7.50 -25.40
CA ASP A 224 -1.82 -8.39 -25.51
C ASP A 224 -2.26 -9.83 -25.25
N GLU A 225 -2.01 -10.73 -26.21
CA GLU A 225 -2.42 -12.13 -26.13
C GLU A 225 -1.81 -12.82 -24.91
N GLN A 226 -0.60 -12.43 -24.49
CA GLN A 226 0.09 -13.01 -23.33
C GLN A 226 -0.68 -12.82 -22.02
N PHE A 227 -1.50 -11.78 -21.91
CA PHE A 227 -2.22 -11.44 -20.67
C PHE A 227 -3.73 -11.75 -20.73
N THR A 228 -4.18 -12.44 -21.78
CA THR A 228 -5.61 -12.69 -22.03
C THR A 228 -6.30 -13.38 -20.86
N ASP A 229 -5.68 -14.41 -20.30
CA ASP A 229 -6.26 -15.20 -19.22
C ASP A 229 -6.34 -14.41 -17.91
N GLU A 230 -5.35 -13.55 -17.64
CA GLU A 230 -5.31 -12.67 -16.48
C GLU A 230 -6.43 -11.63 -16.52
N TYR A 231 -6.59 -10.92 -17.64
CA TYR A 231 -7.67 -9.94 -17.80
C TYR A 231 -9.03 -10.62 -17.77
N LYS A 232 -9.19 -11.77 -18.46
CA LYS A 232 -10.43 -12.54 -18.42
C LYS A 232 -10.81 -12.93 -17.00
N ARG A 233 -9.88 -13.52 -16.25
CA ARG A 233 -10.11 -13.94 -14.86
C ARG A 233 -10.53 -12.77 -13.97
N ILE A 234 -9.91 -11.60 -14.13
CA ILE A 234 -10.26 -10.39 -13.37
C ILE A 234 -11.68 -9.93 -13.74
N LEU A 235 -11.97 -9.79 -15.03
CA LEU A 235 -13.27 -9.30 -15.50
C LEU A 235 -14.41 -10.26 -15.15
N GLU A 236 -14.21 -11.58 -15.23
CA GLU A 236 -15.19 -12.58 -14.82
C GLU A 236 -15.43 -12.58 -13.30
N ALA A 237 -14.37 -12.48 -12.49
CA ALA A 237 -14.51 -12.43 -11.04
C ALA A 237 -15.20 -11.15 -10.56
N LEU A 238 -14.93 -10.03 -11.23
CA LEU A 238 -15.57 -8.74 -10.92
C LEU A 238 -16.94 -8.61 -11.57
N ASN A 239 -17.23 -9.26 -12.70
CA ASN A 239 -18.50 -9.18 -13.44
C ASN A 239 -19.13 -7.75 -13.48
N PRO A 240 -18.39 -6.73 -13.98
CA PRO A 240 -18.90 -5.36 -14.03
C PRO A 240 -20.03 -5.19 -15.04
N ASP A 241 -20.79 -4.10 -14.90
CA ASP A 241 -21.81 -3.67 -15.86
C ASP A 241 -21.35 -2.46 -16.69
N ILE A 242 -20.43 -1.68 -16.13
CA ILE A 242 -19.78 -0.54 -16.77
C ILE A 242 -18.31 -0.55 -16.41
N ILE A 243 -17.42 -0.33 -17.39
CA ILE A 243 -15.97 -0.30 -17.21
C ILE A 243 -15.42 1.02 -17.74
N ALA A 244 -14.75 1.78 -16.88
CA ALA A 244 -13.92 2.92 -17.24
C ALA A 244 -12.47 2.45 -17.35
N PHE A 245 -12.03 2.14 -18.57
CA PHE A 245 -10.63 1.82 -18.84
C PHE A 245 -9.78 3.08 -18.97
N GLN A 246 -8.53 3.00 -18.51
CA GLN A 246 -7.45 3.95 -18.80
C GLN A 246 -6.30 3.23 -19.51
N GLU A 247 -5.42 3.99 -20.15
CA GLU A 247 -4.24 3.48 -20.89
C GLU A 247 -4.56 2.54 -22.06
N ILE A 248 -5.68 2.76 -22.71
CA ILE A 248 -5.97 2.19 -24.03
C ILE A 248 -5.52 3.22 -25.06
N TRP A 249 -4.29 3.15 -25.56
CA TRP A 249 -3.71 4.17 -26.43
C TRP A 249 -3.98 3.89 -27.91
N ASP A 250 -3.65 2.68 -28.34
CA ASP A 250 -3.57 2.33 -29.76
C ASP A 250 -4.85 1.65 -30.30
N HIS A 251 -5.86 1.51 -29.44
CA HIS A 251 -7.16 0.93 -29.79
C HIS A 251 -8.32 1.92 -29.63
N ASN A 252 -9.31 1.84 -30.51
CA ASN A 252 -10.50 2.68 -30.46
C ASN A 252 -11.63 2.06 -29.60
N ALA A 253 -12.73 2.80 -29.44
CA ALA A 253 -13.89 2.37 -28.67
C ALA A 253 -14.46 1.02 -29.15
N ALA A 254 -14.68 0.86 -30.46
CA ALA A 254 -15.27 -0.36 -31.02
C ALA A 254 -14.38 -1.59 -30.81
N GLN A 255 -13.05 -1.44 -31.00
CA GLN A 255 -12.08 -2.50 -30.73
C GLN A 255 -12.09 -2.89 -29.24
N THR A 256 -12.21 -1.91 -28.35
CA THR A 256 -12.26 -2.15 -26.91
C THR A 256 -13.54 -2.87 -26.50
N ALA A 257 -14.70 -2.45 -27.00
CA ALA A 257 -15.97 -3.15 -26.78
C ALA A 257 -15.91 -4.61 -27.26
N GLN A 258 -15.37 -4.86 -28.46
CA GLN A 258 -15.20 -6.22 -28.98
C GLN A 258 -14.24 -7.05 -28.15
N ARG A 259 -13.14 -6.45 -27.65
CA ARG A 259 -12.20 -7.14 -26.76
C ARG A 259 -12.87 -7.51 -25.44
N VAL A 260 -13.66 -6.61 -24.85
CA VAL A 260 -14.42 -6.89 -23.64
C VAL A 260 -15.45 -7.99 -23.90
N GLU A 261 -16.20 -7.95 -25.01
CA GLU A 261 -17.16 -9.01 -25.38
C GLU A 261 -16.50 -10.39 -25.47
N ALA A 262 -15.27 -10.46 -26.01
CA ALA A 262 -14.52 -11.71 -26.10
C ALA A 262 -14.02 -12.24 -24.74
N LEU A 263 -13.76 -11.35 -23.77
CA LEU A 263 -13.26 -11.69 -22.44
C LEU A 263 -14.38 -11.95 -21.43
N LEU A 264 -15.46 -11.17 -21.54
CA LEU A 264 -16.63 -11.17 -20.66
C LEU A 264 -17.86 -10.91 -21.54
N SER A 265 -18.54 -11.98 -21.93
CA SER A 265 -19.73 -11.85 -22.78
C SER A 265 -20.81 -11.03 -22.09
N SER A 266 -21.47 -10.15 -22.83
CA SER A 266 -22.60 -9.39 -22.32
C SER A 266 -23.90 -10.22 -22.25
N GLY A 267 -23.99 -11.30 -23.04
CA GLY A 267 -25.17 -12.17 -23.15
C GLY A 267 -25.74 -12.20 -24.57
N ASP A 268 -26.72 -13.08 -24.83
CA ASP A 268 -27.19 -13.40 -26.19
C ASP A 268 -27.90 -12.24 -26.92
N ASP A 269 -28.43 -11.25 -26.19
CA ASP A 269 -29.23 -10.13 -26.75
C ASP A 269 -28.66 -8.74 -26.42
N THR A 270 -27.42 -8.67 -25.92
CA THR A 270 -26.77 -7.41 -25.58
C THR A 270 -25.41 -7.32 -26.25
N GLN A 271 -24.89 -6.11 -26.40
CA GLN A 271 -23.51 -5.87 -26.82
C GLN A 271 -22.93 -4.75 -25.97
N TRP A 272 -21.67 -4.90 -25.60
CA TRP A 272 -20.95 -3.79 -25.00
C TRP A 272 -20.91 -2.58 -25.95
N GLN A 273 -21.36 -1.43 -25.45
CA GLN A 273 -21.16 -0.14 -26.11
C GLN A 273 -19.91 0.52 -25.55
N ALA A 274 -19.22 1.33 -26.35
CA ALA A 274 -18.04 2.03 -25.88
C ALA A 274 -17.91 3.44 -26.43
N VAL A 275 -17.29 4.30 -25.63
CA VAL A 275 -16.98 5.70 -25.96
C VAL A 275 -15.51 5.96 -25.68
N LYS A 276 -14.85 6.63 -26.62
CA LYS A 276 -13.46 7.11 -26.50
C LYS A 276 -13.38 8.50 -27.14
N HIS A 277 -13.18 9.54 -26.34
CA HIS A 277 -12.99 10.91 -26.82
C HIS A 277 -11.54 11.38 -26.71
N ASP A 278 -10.82 10.92 -25.68
CA ASP A 278 -9.41 11.21 -25.49
C ASP A 278 -8.51 10.03 -25.92
N ARG A 279 -7.19 10.21 -25.82
CA ARG A 279 -6.22 9.25 -26.34
C ARG A 279 -6.20 7.93 -25.56
N GLY A 280 -6.55 7.92 -24.27
CA GLY A 280 -6.24 6.82 -23.36
C GLY A 280 -7.44 6.20 -22.64
N ASN A 281 -8.56 6.92 -22.52
CA ASN A 281 -9.69 6.49 -21.72
C ASN A 281 -10.82 5.94 -22.58
N VAL A 282 -11.37 4.81 -22.18
CA VAL A 282 -12.52 4.20 -22.85
C VAL A 282 -13.56 3.83 -21.81
N THR A 283 -14.76 4.38 -21.94
CA THR A 283 -15.93 3.89 -21.19
C THR A 283 -16.58 2.77 -21.98
N VAL A 284 -16.83 1.62 -21.36
CA VAL A 284 -17.50 0.46 -21.93
C VAL A 284 -18.72 0.13 -21.06
N SER A 285 -19.90 -0.10 -21.64
CA SER A 285 -21.17 -0.24 -20.91
C SER A 285 -22.06 -1.32 -21.52
N LYS A 286 -22.71 -2.15 -20.68
CA LYS A 286 -23.79 -3.06 -21.13
C LYS A 286 -25.06 -2.29 -21.50
N TYR A 287 -25.21 -1.09 -20.95
CA TYR A 287 -26.37 -0.23 -21.16
C TYR A 287 -26.14 0.80 -22.27
N PRO A 288 -27.22 1.30 -22.92
CA PRO A 288 -27.10 2.28 -24.00
C PRO A 288 -26.41 3.58 -23.58
N VAL A 289 -25.59 4.14 -24.46
CA VAL A 289 -25.04 5.49 -24.31
C VAL A 289 -25.98 6.50 -24.97
N GLN A 290 -26.47 7.47 -24.18
CA GLN A 290 -27.34 8.53 -24.66
C GLN A 290 -26.55 9.69 -25.28
N ASP A 291 -25.45 10.07 -24.63
CA ASP A 291 -24.59 11.18 -25.07
C ASP A 291 -23.20 11.05 -24.44
N SER A 292 -22.21 11.77 -24.97
CA SER A 292 -20.85 11.76 -24.44
C SER A 292 -20.07 13.01 -24.83
N TRP A 293 -19.18 13.44 -23.95
CA TRP A 293 -18.41 14.66 -24.14
C TRP A 293 -16.96 14.48 -23.75
N HIS A 294 -16.09 15.18 -24.47
CA HIS A 294 -14.75 15.47 -23.99
C HIS A 294 -14.83 16.65 -23.01
N ILE A 295 -14.42 16.47 -21.74
CA ILE A 295 -14.67 17.48 -20.69
C ILE A 295 -13.69 18.65 -20.76
N LEU A 296 -12.47 18.44 -21.24
CA LEU A 296 -11.46 19.50 -21.35
C LEU A 296 -11.10 19.74 -22.82
N VAL A 297 -11.21 20.99 -23.25
CA VAL A 297 -10.77 21.47 -24.57
C VAL A 297 -9.79 22.61 -24.35
N GLY A 298 -8.50 22.38 -24.60
CA GLY A 298 -7.41 23.36 -24.49
C GLY A 298 -6.32 23.05 -25.52
N GLU A 299 -5.65 24.07 -26.05
CA GLU A 299 -4.95 24.08 -27.37
C GLU A 299 -3.83 23.07 -27.59
N GLN A 300 -3.45 22.28 -26.59
CA GLN A 300 -2.56 21.16 -26.80
C GLN A 300 -3.11 19.92 -26.08
N GLN A 301 -3.37 18.85 -26.83
CA GLN A 301 -3.57 17.50 -26.25
C GLN A 301 -2.39 17.05 -25.36
N SER A 302 -1.31 17.83 -25.30
CA SER A 302 -0.20 17.67 -24.37
C SER A 302 -0.55 17.99 -22.92
N ASP A 303 -1.67 18.66 -22.61
CA ASP A 303 -2.00 19.08 -21.22
C ASP A 303 -2.25 17.91 -20.27
N GLY A 304 -2.24 16.67 -20.79
CA GLY A 304 -2.01 15.43 -20.03
C GLY A 304 -3.11 15.04 -19.04
N HIS A 305 -4.18 15.81 -18.94
CA HIS A 305 -5.44 15.40 -18.34
C HIS A 305 -6.30 14.72 -19.41
N ARG A 306 -6.80 13.51 -19.11
CA ARG A 306 -7.66 12.74 -20.01
C ARG A 306 -8.99 12.50 -19.31
N LEU A 307 -10.04 13.18 -19.77
CA LEU A 307 -11.34 13.18 -19.13
C LEU A 307 -12.46 13.02 -20.17
N THR A 308 -13.16 11.89 -20.10
CA THR A 308 -14.30 11.57 -20.95
C THR A 308 -15.57 11.45 -20.11
N ALA A 309 -16.59 12.24 -20.42
CA ALA A 309 -17.94 12.09 -19.87
C ALA A 309 -18.80 11.17 -20.75
N THR A 310 -19.60 10.31 -20.13
CA THR A 310 -20.55 9.43 -20.82
C THR A 310 -21.87 9.40 -20.06
N LEU A 311 -22.96 9.82 -20.71
CA LEU A 311 -24.31 9.69 -20.18
C LEU A 311 -24.89 8.34 -20.61
N ILE A 312 -25.14 7.48 -19.63
CA ILE A 312 -25.59 6.10 -19.81
C ILE A 312 -27.06 6.00 -19.40
N ASP A 313 -27.87 5.40 -20.29
CA ASP A 313 -29.28 5.14 -20.06
C ASP A 313 -29.44 3.98 -19.09
N LEU A 314 -29.94 4.28 -17.89
CA LEU A 314 -30.26 3.28 -16.88
C LEU A 314 -31.77 3.28 -16.57
N GLN A 315 -32.61 3.88 -17.42
CA GLN A 315 -34.03 4.10 -17.11
C GLN A 315 -34.77 2.78 -16.90
N GLU A 316 -34.53 1.79 -17.77
CA GLU A 316 -35.22 0.49 -17.69
C GLU A 316 -34.85 -0.29 -16.43
N ALA A 317 -33.57 -0.28 -16.05
CA ALA A 317 -33.07 -1.08 -14.93
C ALA A 317 -33.14 -0.35 -13.58
N TYR A 318 -33.04 0.99 -13.56
CA TYR A 318 -32.86 1.79 -12.34
C TYR A 318 -33.72 3.07 -12.29
N ASN A 319 -34.54 3.35 -13.30
CA ASN A 319 -35.39 4.56 -13.37
C ASN A 319 -34.59 5.87 -13.18
N THR A 320 -33.33 5.88 -13.66
CA THR A 320 -32.44 7.04 -13.65
C THR A 320 -31.44 6.94 -14.81
N ASN A 321 -30.61 7.96 -15.01
CA ASN A 321 -29.42 7.88 -15.87
C ASN A 321 -28.16 7.98 -15.02
N LEU A 322 -27.04 7.51 -15.55
CA LEU A 322 -25.72 7.70 -14.95
C LEU A 322 -24.86 8.60 -15.84
N LEU A 323 -24.33 9.69 -15.27
CA LEU A 323 -23.23 10.42 -15.89
C LEU A 323 -21.91 9.90 -15.31
N LEU A 324 -21.13 9.17 -16.11
CA LEU A 324 -19.81 8.68 -15.74
C LEU A 324 -18.72 9.61 -16.28
N VAL A 325 -17.77 10.00 -15.43
CA VAL A 325 -16.58 10.77 -15.83
C VAL A 325 -15.34 9.88 -15.65
N ASN A 326 -14.77 9.43 -16.77
CA ASN A 326 -13.57 8.60 -16.79
C ASN A 326 -12.32 9.50 -16.81
N VAL A 327 -11.53 9.45 -15.73
CA VAL A 327 -10.40 10.35 -15.49
C VAL A 327 -9.09 9.58 -15.47
N HIS A 328 -8.09 10.09 -16.20
CA HIS A 328 -6.70 9.68 -16.05
C HIS A 328 -5.80 10.93 -15.99
N LEU A 329 -5.38 11.27 -14.77
CA LEU A 329 -4.51 12.42 -14.49
C LEU A 329 -3.06 12.12 -14.91
N ARG A 330 -2.23 13.17 -15.01
CA ARG A 330 -0.80 13.02 -15.29
C ARG A 330 -0.11 12.24 -14.18
N CYS A 331 0.80 11.33 -14.56
CA CYS A 331 1.71 10.71 -13.60
C CYS A 331 3.00 11.52 -13.48
N CYS A 332 3.31 11.90 -12.23
CA CYS A 332 4.62 11.83 -11.60
C CYS A 332 5.79 12.67 -12.16
N SER A 333 5.63 13.39 -13.28
CA SER A 333 6.69 14.24 -13.85
C SER A 333 6.23 15.62 -14.33
N GLY A 334 4.94 15.94 -14.22
CA GLY A 334 4.44 17.32 -14.33
C GLY A 334 4.25 17.87 -12.93
N GLY A 335 5.29 18.45 -12.33
CA GLY A 335 5.10 19.27 -11.14
C GLY A 335 4.08 20.37 -11.46
N GLU A 336 3.09 20.53 -10.59
CA GLU A 336 1.86 21.31 -10.73
C GLU A 336 0.69 20.52 -11.34
N ASN A 337 -0.19 20.05 -10.43
CA ASN A 337 -1.59 19.73 -10.71
C ASN A 337 -2.43 21.00 -10.68
#